data_AF-A0A6A7LKT2-F1
#
_entry.id   AF-A0A6A7LKT2-F1
#
_cell.length_a   1.000
_cell.length_b   1.000
_cell.length_c   1.000
_cell.angle_alpha   90.00
_cell.angle_beta   90.00
_cell.angle_gamma   90.00
#
_symmetry.space_group_name_H-M   'P 1'
#
loop_
_entity.id
_entity.type
_entity.pdbx_description
1 polymer ?
#
loop_
_entity_poly.entity_id
_entity_poly.type
_entity_poly.pdbx_seq_one_letter_code
_entity_poly.pdbx_strand_id
1 'polypeptide(L)'
;MSLLNNSSKGTLEQIIDTCIAAISTWMPDYRKGEVKKIWMYDKAEDFVLGLAIGMIYAYFEGAFLTVYHRQIDPQERAEVMTVISLRMPQIREALFRAG
;
A
#
# COMPACT_ATOMS: atom_id res chain seq x y z
N MET A 1 -6.00 -10.42 20.50
CA MET A 1 -5.74 -9.03 20.93
C MET A 1 -4.91 -8.37 19.87
N SER A 2 -5.25 -7.13 19.51
CA SER A 2 -4.49 -6.28 18.59
C SER A 2 -3.11 -5.96 19.19
N LEU A 3 -2.03 -6.19 18.46
CA LEU A 3 -0.66 -5.86 18.88
C LEU A 3 -0.31 -4.43 18.47
N LEU A 4 -0.85 -3.95 17.35
CA LEU A 4 -0.84 -2.54 17.01
C LEU A 4 -1.73 -1.76 17.97
N ASN A 5 -1.21 -0.68 18.55
CA ASN A 5 -2.04 0.24 19.31
C ASN A 5 -2.96 1.07 18.39
N ASN A 6 -3.98 1.72 18.97
CA ASN A 6 -4.96 2.50 18.20
C ASN A 6 -4.32 3.62 17.36
N SER A 7 -3.25 4.23 17.85
CA SER A 7 -2.53 5.27 17.09
C SER A 7 -1.89 4.70 15.83
N SER A 8 -1.20 3.56 15.95
CA SER A 8 -0.55 2.90 14.81
C SER A 8 -1.58 2.42 13.78
N LYS A 9 -2.74 1.94 14.24
CA LYS A 9 -3.86 1.62 13.36
C LYS A 9 -4.39 2.84 12.61
N GLY A 10 -4.60 3.94 13.31
CA GLY A 10 -5.01 5.20 12.67
C GLY A 10 -4.02 5.67 11.60
N THR A 11 -2.72 5.59 11.88
CA THR A 11 -1.67 5.90 10.91
C THR A 11 -1.72 4.97 9.69
N LEU A 12 -1.88 3.66 9.90
CA LEU A 12 -1.97 2.69 8.81
C LEU A 12 -3.19 2.96 7.91
N GLU A 13 -4.37 3.19 8.50
CA GLU A 13 -5.58 3.51 7.74
C GLU A 13 -5.41 4.80 6.92
N GLN A 14 -4.80 5.84 7.50
CA GLN A 14 -4.52 7.08 6.77
C GLN A 14 -3.55 6.89 5.61
N ILE A 15 -2.52 6.07 5.78
CA ILE A 15 -1.58 5.72 4.71
C ILE A 15 -2.31 4.97 3.61
N ILE A 16 -3.18 4.01 3.96
CA ILE A 16 -3.99 3.27 2.98
C ILE A 16 -4.87 4.23 2.18
N ASP A 17 -5.58 5.15 2.83
CA ASP A 17 -6.44 6.13 2.17
C ASP A 17 -5.64 7.05 1.22
N THR A 18 -4.45 7.46 1.65
CA THR A 18 -3.55 8.29 0.85
C THR A 18 -3.07 7.54 -0.40
N CYS A 19 -2.66 6.28 -0.25
CA CYS A 19 -2.26 5.45 -1.39
C CYS A 19 -3.44 5.19 -2.33
N ILE A 20 -4.65 4.93 -1.80
CA ILE A 20 -5.86 4.77 -2.62
C ILE A 20 -6.12 6.02 -3.47
N ALA A 21 -6.01 7.22 -2.89
CA ALA A 21 -6.19 8.46 -3.64
C ALA A 21 -5.11 8.65 -4.73
N ALA A 22 -3.87 8.26 -4.44
CA ALA A 22 -2.73 8.39 -5.35
C ALA A 22 -2.78 7.45 -6.55
N ILE A 23 -3.51 6.32 -6.48
CA ILE A 23 -3.65 5.36 -7.60
C ILE A 23 -4.12 6.05 -8.88
N SER A 24 -5.06 7.00 -8.78
CA SER A 24 -5.56 7.76 -9.94
C SER A 24 -4.48 8.54 -10.68
N THR A 25 -3.42 8.94 -9.97
CA THR A 25 -2.27 9.65 -10.53
C THR A 25 -1.21 8.68 -11.06
N TRP A 26 -1.01 7.54 -10.40
CA TRP A 26 -0.03 6.53 -10.82
C TRP A 26 -0.48 5.77 -12.07
N MET A 27 -1.75 5.38 -12.13
CA MET A 27 -2.24 4.44 -13.15
C MET A 27 -1.97 4.90 -14.59
N PRO A 28 -2.19 6.18 -14.98
CA PRO A 28 -1.88 6.64 -16.33
C PRO A 28 -0.39 6.51 -16.68
N ASP A 29 0.51 6.75 -15.73
CA ASP A 29 1.95 6.67 -15.95
C ASP A 29 2.40 5.22 -16.16
N TYR A 30 1.90 4.29 -15.35
CA TYR A 30 2.18 2.85 -15.49
C TYR A 30 1.38 2.17 -16.60
N ARG A 31 0.55 2.89 -17.35
CA ARG A 31 -0.01 2.39 -18.63
C ARG A 31 0.84 2.79 -19.83
N LYS A 32 1.78 3.73 -19.67
CA LYS A 32 2.68 4.16 -20.75
C LYS A 32 3.60 3.00 -21.14
N GLY A 33 3.69 2.73 -22.45
CA GLY A 33 4.47 1.61 -22.97
C GLY A 33 5.96 1.65 -22.63
N GLU A 34 6.53 2.83 -22.40
CA GLU A 34 7.94 2.99 -21.99
C GLU A 34 8.18 2.49 -20.57
N VAL A 35 7.31 2.86 -19.63
CA VAL A 35 7.38 2.41 -18.22
C VAL A 35 7.19 0.90 -18.16
N LYS A 36 6.24 0.35 -18.95
CA LYS A 36 6.02 -1.10 -19.07
C LYS A 36 7.28 -1.85 -19.52
N LYS A 37 8.04 -1.28 -20.46
CA LYS A 37 9.32 -1.88 -20.93
C LYS A 37 10.41 -1.85 -19.86
N ILE A 38 10.55 -0.74 -19.15
CA ILE A 38 11.58 -0.58 -18.10
C ILE A 38 11.36 -1.56 -16.95
N TRP A 39 10.12 -1.65 -16.48
CA TRP A 39 9.76 -2.45 -15.30
C TRP A 39 9.32 -3.88 -15.64
N MET A 40 9.22 -4.20 -16.93
CA MET A 40 8.98 -5.55 -17.45
C MET A 40 7.72 -6.23 -16.90
N TYR A 41 6.66 -5.48 -16.59
CA TYR A 41 5.36 -6.04 -16.22
C TYR A 41 4.48 -6.26 -17.45
N ASP A 42 3.49 -7.16 -17.33
CA ASP A 42 2.50 -7.38 -18.39
C ASP A 42 1.22 -6.56 -18.19
N LYS A 43 0.65 -6.59 -16.99
CA LYS A 43 -0.56 -5.84 -16.65
C LYS A 43 -0.22 -4.68 -15.73
N ALA A 44 -0.56 -3.47 -16.15
CA ALA A 44 -0.33 -2.27 -15.35
C ALA A 44 -1.08 -2.34 -14.02
N GLU A 45 -2.28 -2.91 -14.02
CA GLU A 45 -3.15 -3.03 -12.85
C GLU A 45 -2.49 -3.90 -11.77
N ASP A 46 -1.91 -5.04 -12.15
CA ASP A 46 -1.22 -5.94 -11.22
C ASP A 46 0.06 -5.29 -10.68
N PHE A 47 0.77 -4.54 -11.54
CA PHE A 47 1.96 -3.80 -11.12
C PHE A 47 1.62 -2.71 -10.12
N VAL A 48 0.63 -1.86 -10.41
CA VAL A 48 0.22 -0.75 -9.54
C VAL A 48 -0.42 -1.29 -8.25
N LEU A 49 -1.11 -2.43 -8.30
CA LEU A 49 -1.58 -3.13 -7.10
C LEU A 49 -0.43 -3.51 -6.18
N GLY A 50 0.61 -4.15 -6.73
CA GLY A 50 1.82 -4.51 -5.98
C GLY A 50 2.55 -3.29 -5.43
N LEU A 51 2.67 -2.24 -6.26
CA LEU A 51 3.26 -0.96 -5.85
C LEU A 51 2.48 -0.32 -4.69
N ALA A 52 1.15 -0.25 -4.77
CA ALA A 52 0.32 0.33 -3.72
C ALA A 52 0.49 -0.41 -2.40
N ILE A 53 0.44 -1.74 -2.41
CA ILE A 53 0.66 -2.58 -1.22
C ILE A 53 2.07 -2.33 -0.64
N GLY A 54 3.09 -2.34 -1.50
CA GLY A 54 4.48 -2.10 -1.09
C GLY A 54 4.69 -0.71 -0.48
N MET A 55 4.10 0.33 -1.08
CA MET A 55 4.17 1.71 -0.59
C MET A 55 3.47 1.87 0.76
N ILE A 56 2.26 1.30 0.91
CA ILE A 56 1.54 1.30 2.19
C ILE A 56 2.41 0.68 3.28
N TYR A 57 2.97 -0.50 3.01
CA TYR A 57 3.80 -1.21 3.97
C TYR A 57 5.07 -0.43 4.33
N ALA A 58 5.80 0.06 3.32
CA ALA A 58 7.05 0.79 3.52
C ALA A 58 6.84 2.11 4.29
N TYR A 59 5.77 2.86 3.99
CA TYR A 59 5.44 4.08 4.72
C TYR A 59 5.05 3.79 6.16
N PHE A 60 4.27 2.73 6.39
CA PHE A 60 3.91 2.34 7.74
C PHE A 60 5.15 1.90 8.54
N GLU A 61 6.00 1.06 7.98
CA GLU A 61 7.24 0.60 8.62
C GLU A 61 8.17 1.78 8.94
N GLY A 62 8.32 2.74 8.02
CA GLY A 62 9.11 3.96 8.24
C GLY A 62 8.53 4.85 9.35
N ALA A 63 7.21 5.04 9.38
CA ALA A 63 6.54 5.79 10.44
C ALA A 63 6.69 5.09 11.79
N PHE A 64 6.51 3.76 11.82
CA PHE A 64 6.64 2.94 13.02
C PHE A 64 8.07 3.00 13.59
N LEU A 65 9.08 2.83 12.73
CA LEU A 65 10.49 2.95 13.12
C LEU A 65 10.80 4.32 13.69
N THR A 66 10.24 5.39 13.12
CA THR A 66 10.47 6.77 13.58
C THR A 66 9.87 7.01 14.96
N VAL A 67 8.68 6.47 15.24
CA VAL A 67 7.97 6.69 16.51
C VAL A 67 8.48 5.78 17.62
N TYR A 68 8.73 4.50 17.32
CA TYR A 68 9.06 3.49 18.33
C TYR A 68 10.54 3.10 18.38
N HIS A 69 11.36 3.65 17.47
CA HIS A 69 12.80 3.37 17.37
C HIS A 69 13.15 1.88 17.28
N ARG A 70 12.25 1.09 16.69
CA ARG A 70 12.45 -0.33 16.39
C ARG A 70 11.70 -0.75 15.13
N GLN A 71 12.11 -1.87 14.55
CA GLN A 71 11.34 -2.53 13.50
C GLN A 71 10.08 -3.19 14.07
N ILE A 72 9.09 -3.37 13.20
CA ILE A 72 7.92 -4.19 13.49
C ILE A 72 8.33 -5.65 13.64
N ASP A 73 7.75 -6.32 14.62
CA ASP A 73 7.98 -7.75 14.82
C ASP A 73 7.13 -8.59 13.82
N PRO A 74 7.38 -9.91 13.73
CA PRO A 74 6.63 -10.76 12.81
C PRO A 74 5.11 -10.78 13.03
N GLN A 75 4.66 -10.63 14.27
CA GLN A 75 3.24 -10.64 14.61
C GLN A 75 2.57 -9.30 14.25
N GLU A 76 3.22 -8.17 14.52
CA GLU A 76 2.80 -6.84 14.07
C GLU A 76 2.76 -6.76 12.55
N ARG A 77 3.77 -7.32 11.87
CA ARG A 77 3.79 -7.44 10.40
C ARG A 77 2.57 -8.20 9.89
N ALA A 78 2.21 -9.33 10.52
CA ALA A 78 1.04 -10.10 10.13
C ALA A 78 -0.26 -9.29 10.33
N GLU A 79 -0.35 -8.50 11.40
CA GLU A 79 -1.50 -7.63 11.64
C GLU A 79 -1.60 -6.52 10.59
N VAL A 80 -0.49 -5.86 10.22
CA VAL A 80 -0.45 -4.87 9.13
C VAL A 80 -0.94 -5.49 7.83
N MET A 81 -0.43 -6.66 7.46
CA MET A 81 -0.85 -7.35 6.23
C MET A 81 -2.33 -7.75 6.26
N THR A 82 -2.86 -8.07 7.44
CA THR A 82 -4.29 -8.35 7.62
C THR A 82 -5.12 -7.10 7.34
N VAL A 83 -4.74 -5.95 7.88
CA VAL A 83 -5.44 -4.68 7.63
C VAL A 83 -5.38 -4.31 6.14
N ILE A 84 -4.21 -4.41 5.51
CA ILE A 84 -4.08 -4.17 4.06
C ILE A 84 -4.99 -5.12 3.27
N SER A 85 -5.05 -6.39 3.65
CA SER A 85 -5.91 -7.39 2.99
C SER A 85 -7.40 -7.07 3.14
N LEU A 86 -7.82 -6.57 4.31
CA LEU A 86 -9.20 -6.11 4.52
C LEU A 86 -9.56 -4.88 3.67
N ARG A 87 -8.56 -4.05 3.32
CA ARG A 87 -8.70 -2.87 2.46
C ARG A 87 -8.48 -3.17 0.97
N MET A 88 -8.22 -4.43 0.61
CA MET A 88 -7.96 -4.86 -0.77
C MET A 88 -9.11 -4.55 -1.74
N PRO A 89 -10.41 -4.72 -1.38
CA PRO A 89 -11.50 -4.37 -2.28
C PRO A 89 -11.46 -2.89 -2.71
N GLN A 90 -11.17 -1.98 -1.79
CA GLN A 90 -11.11 -0.53 -2.06
C GLN A 90 -9.90 -0.18 -2.92
N ILE A 91 -8.75 -0.82 -2.70
CA ILE A 91 -7.55 -0.66 -3.53
C ILE A 91 -7.85 -1.11 -4.97
N ARG A 92 -8.47 -2.28 -5.13
CA ARG A 92 -8.87 -2.81 -6.45
C ARG A 92 -9.90 -1.93 -7.15
N GLU A 93 -10.86 -1.40 -6.39
CA GLU A 93 -11.86 -0.48 -6.91
C GLU A 93 -11.22 0.82 -7.42
N ALA A 94 -10.26 1.37 -6.70
CA ALA A 94 -9.53 2.56 -7.15
C ALA A 94 -8.73 2.31 -8.43
N LEU A 95 -8.10 1.14 -8.56
CA LEU A 95 -7.44 0.72 -9.81
C LEU A 95 -8.42 0.63 -10.97
N PHE A 96 -9.60 0.03 -10.74
CA PHE A 96 -10.64 -0.08 -11.75
C PHE A 96 -11.20 1.29 -12.18
N ARG A 97 -11.39 2.22 -11.24
CA ARG A 97 -11.91 3.58 -11.51
C ARG A 97 -10.88 4.52 -12.12
N ALA A 98 -9.59 4.26 -11.91
CA ALA A 98 -8.51 4.94 -12.64
C ALA A 98 -8.38 4.44 -14.10
N GLY A 99 -9.30 3.55 -14.49
CA GLY A 99 -9.44 2.86 -15.76
C GLY A 99 -10.02 3.69 -16.88
#